data_AF-A0A1G8ERG1-F1
#
_entry.id   AF-A0A1G8ERG1-F1
#
_cell.length_a   1.000
_cell.length_b   1.000
_cell.length_c   1.000
_cell.angle_alpha   90.00
_cell.angle_beta   90.00
_cell.angle_gamma   90.00
#
_symmetry.space_group_name_H-M   'P 1'
#
loop_
_entity.id
_entity.type
_entity.pdbx_description
1 polymer ?
#
loop_
_entity_poly.entity_id
_entity_poly.type
_entity_poly.pdbx_seq_one_letter_code
_entity_poly.pdbx_strand_id
1 'polypeptide(L)'
;MTIASAATPRTDATVDMLLPQLRAASLRLLTAVLRLGDAELVVPARSGLGTRRHVIARMTRHADRTARAIEGDASGVEPADRLHDLSPADLLAALTAALGSVLGALQEHTGATVVADPTAAEAATHAREQLAWLELSHVDLDAGYAMHDVPDASLDAVAAHFRDARAASASDDLLAASPFAPLMAG
;
A
#
# COMPACT_ATOMS: atom_id res chain seq x y z
N MET A 1 -13.07 26.07 -28.03
CA MET A 1 -13.76 25.36 -26.95
C MET A 1 -12.68 24.86 -26.00
N THR A 2 -12.37 25.67 -24.98
CA THR A 2 -11.27 25.41 -24.04
C THR A 2 -11.82 24.51 -22.94
N ILE A 3 -11.35 23.26 -22.88
CA ILE A 3 -11.68 22.37 -21.76
C ILE A 3 -10.79 22.83 -20.60
N ALA A 4 -11.38 23.57 -19.67
CA ALA A 4 -10.74 23.86 -18.40
C ALA A 4 -10.44 22.52 -17.71
N SER A 5 -9.16 22.22 -17.55
CA SER A 5 -8.69 21.13 -16.69
C SER A 5 -9.10 21.50 -15.27
N ALA A 6 -10.25 21.01 -14.83
CA ALA A 6 -10.65 21.10 -13.44
C ALA A 6 -9.67 20.21 -12.66
N ALA A 7 -8.69 20.83 -12.00
CA ALA A 7 -7.87 20.16 -11.02
C ALA A 7 -8.82 19.56 -9.98
N THR A 8 -8.95 18.22 -9.99
CA THR A 8 -9.65 17.48 -8.95
C THR A 8 -9.09 17.96 -7.61
N PRO A 9 -9.93 18.35 -6.63
CA PRO A 9 -9.43 18.77 -5.33
C PRO A 9 -8.56 17.65 -4.77
N ARG A 10 -7.28 17.93 -4.60
CA ARG A 10 -6.34 17.07 -3.89
C ARG A 10 -6.91 16.96 -2.49
N THR A 11 -7.36 15.77 -2.12
CA THR A 11 -8.00 15.54 -0.82
C THR A 11 -6.97 15.90 0.25
N ASP A 12 -7.20 16.99 0.99
CA ASP A 12 -6.37 17.48 2.11
C ASP A 12 -6.49 16.56 3.34
N ALA A 13 -6.56 15.25 3.12
CA ALA A 13 -6.64 14.28 4.20
C ALA A 13 -5.31 14.34 4.98
N THR A 14 -5.40 14.72 6.24
CA THR A 14 -4.25 14.73 7.14
C THR A 14 -3.91 13.31 7.59
N VAL A 15 -2.70 13.13 8.11
CA VAL A 15 -2.28 11.86 8.73
C VAL A 15 -3.29 11.45 9.82
N ASP A 16 -3.79 12.38 10.62
CA ASP A 16 -4.78 12.13 11.67
C ASP A 16 -6.08 11.52 11.15
N MET A 17 -6.53 11.93 9.96
CA MET A 17 -7.74 11.39 9.32
C MET A 17 -7.51 9.98 8.72
N LEU A 18 -6.29 9.70 8.26
CA LEU A 18 -5.95 8.45 7.58
C LEU A 18 -5.54 7.34 8.55
N LEU A 19 -4.95 7.70 9.70
CA LEU A 19 -4.41 6.74 10.67
C LEU A 19 -5.43 5.70 11.16
N PRO A 20 -6.68 6.07 11.51
CA PRO A 20 -7.70 5.09 11.92
C PRO A 20 -8.05 4.11 10.78
N GLN A 21 -8.08 4.60 9.54
CA GLN A 21 -8.38 3.77 8.36
C GLN A 21 -7.25 2.79 8.08
N LEU A 22 -6.00 3.25 8.15
CA LEU A 22 -4.81 2.42 8.02
C LEU A 22 -4.78 1.31 9.07
N ARG A 23 -5.06 1.62 10.35
CA ARG A 23 -5.15 0.61 11.41
C ARG A 23 -6.23 -0.44 11.11
N ALA A 24 -7.41 0.00 10.66
CA ALA A 24 -8.51 -0.90 10.33
C ALA A 24 -8.17 -1.79 9.13
N ALA A 25 -7.58 -1.23 8.06
CA ALA A 25 -7.17 -1.96 6.87
C ALA A 25 -6.05 -2.97 7.18
N SER A 26 -5.03 -2.55 7.94
CA SER A 26 -3.95 -3.43 8.41
C SER A 26 -4.50 -4.60 9.23
N LEU A 27 -5.42 -4.35 10.16
CA LEU A 27 -6.02 -5.41 10.97
C LEU A 27 -6.84 -6.39 10.13
N ARG A 28 -7.63 -5.90 9.17
CA ARG A 28 -8.38 -6.75 8.23
C ARG A 28 -7.44 -7.65 7.42
N LEU A 29 -6.40 -7.06 6.84
CA LEU A 29 -5.41 -7.80 6.04
C LEU A 29 -4.69 -8.85 6.89
N LEU A 30 -4.17 -8.48 8.07
CA LEU A 30 -3.47 -9.42 8.96
C LEU A 30 -4.39 -10.57 9.39
N THR A 31 -5.66 -10.27 9.67
CA THR A 31 -6.67 -11.30 10.01
C THR A 31 -6.93 -12.24 8.83
N ALA A 32 -6.97 -11.73 7.60
CA ALA A 32 -7.11 -12.56 6.41
C ALA A 32 -5.87 -13.46 6.21
N VAL A 33 -4.66 -12.90 6.34
CA VAL A 33 -3.39 -13.62 6.20
C VAL A 33 -3.25 -14.70 7.27
N LEU A 34 -3.64 -14.42 8.52
CA LEU A 34 -3.67 -15.40 9.62
C LEU A 34 -4.49 -16.65 9.33
N ARG A 35 -5.47 -16.56 8.43
CA ARG A 35 -6.37 -17.67 8.06
C ARG A 35 -5.85 -18.48 6.88
N LEU A 36 -4.75 -18.07 6.25
CA LEU A 36 -4.14 -18.79 5.13
C LEU A 36 -3.20 -19.87 5.66
N GLY A 37 -3.47 -21.12 5.30
CA GLY A 37 -2.51 -22.22 5.47
C GLY A 37 -1.54 -22.32 4.30
N ASP A 38 -0.62 -23.28 4.37
CA ASP A 38 0.39 -23.53 3.33
C ASP A 38 -0.22 -23.79 1.95
N ALA A 39 -1.35 -24.50 1.91
CA ALA A 39 -2.05 -24.82 0.67
C ALA A 39 -2.65 -23.56 0.02
N GLU A 40 -3.17 -22.62 0.81
CA GLU A 40 -3.70 -21.36 0.31
C GLU A 40 -2.59 -20.43 -0.16
N LEU A 41 -1.40 -20.45 0.47
CA LEU A 41 -0.29 -19.57 0.10
C LEU A 41 0.28 -19.82 -1.30
N VAL A 42 0.10 -21.03 -1.84
CA VAL A 42 0.53 -21.40 -3.20
C VAL A 42 -0.56 -21.14 -4.26
N VAL A 43 -1.78 -20.78 -3.84
CA VAL A 43 -2.85 -20.41 -4.78
C VAL A 43 -2.45 -19.15 -5.55
N PRO A 44 -2.71 -19.08 -6.87
CA PRO A 44 -2.49 -17.88 -7.66
C PRO A 44 -3.21 -16.65 -7.05
N ALA A 45 -2.55 -15.50 -7.09
CA ALA A 45 -3.15 -14.22 -6.74
C ALA A 45 -4.21 -13.83 -7.79
N ARG A 46 -5.19 -13.01 -7.40
CA ARG A 46 -6.28 -12.56 -8.29
C ARG A 46 -5.74 -11.81 -9.52
N SER A 47 -4.68 -11.05 -9.34
CA SER A 47 -3.99 -10.28 -10.38
C SER A 47 -3.24 -11.15 -11.38
N GLY A 48 -3.02 -12.43 -11.08
CA GLY A 48 -2.14 -13.31 -11.86
C GLY A 48 -0.65 -13.04 -11.64
N LEU A 49 -0.28 -12.13 -10.74
CA LEU A 49 1.11 -11.73 -10.48
C LEU A 49 1.74 -12.58 -9.36
N GLY A 50 1.84 -13.89 -9.61
CA GLY A 50 2.37 -14.85 -8.65
C GLY A 50 1.30 -15.49 -7.76
N THR A 51 1.69 -15.94 -6.58
CA THR A 51 0.79 -16.59 -5.60
C THR A 51 0.39 -15.65 -4.47
N ARG A 52 -0.56 -16.04 -3.62
CA ARG A 52 -0.92 -15.27 -2.40
C ARG A 52 0.28 -14.98 -1.50
N ARG A 53 1.25 -15.90 -1.41
CA ARG A 53 2.55 -15.66 -0.75
C ARG A 53 3.29 -14.46 -1.34
N HIS A 54 3.27 -14.31 -2.67
CA HIS A 54 3.93 -13.20 -3.35
C HIS A 54 3.22 -11.87 -3.09
N VAL A 55 1.89 -11.87 -2.93
CA VAL A 55 1.13 -10.67 -2.53
C VAL A 55 1.58 -10.19 -1.15
N ILE A 56 1.65 -11.11 -0.17
CA ILE A 56 2.12 -10.78 1.19
C ILE A 56 3.53 -10.22 1.15
N ALA A 57 4.46 -10.91 0.47
CA ALA A 57 5.84 -10.49 0.37
C ALA A 57 5.98 -9.10 -0.29
N ARG A 58 5.18 -8.81 -1.31
CA ARG A 58 5.16 -7.50 -1.99
C ARG A 58 4.63 -6.40 -1.08
N MET A 59 3.55 -6.68 -0.35
CA MET A 59 2.99 -5.74 0.62
C MET A 59 3.99 -5.44 1.74
N THR A 60 4.68 -6.46 2.27
CA THR A 60 5.73 -6.29 3.28
C THR A 60 6.83 -5.35 2.77
N ARG A 61 7.36 -5.60 1.56
CA ARG A 61 8.38 -4.72 0.94
C ARG A 61 7.89 -3.30 0.73
N HIS A 62 6.64 -3.15 0.26
CA HIS A 62 6.06 -1.83 0.08
C HIS A 62 5.97 -1.09 1.41
N ALA A 63 5.48 -1.75 2.47
CA ALA A 63 5.38 -1.13 3.79
C ALA A 63 6.76 -0.74 4.35
N ASP A 64 7.78 -1.60 4.22
CA ASP A 64 9.14 -1.28 4.65
C ASP A 64 9.70 -0.04 3.93
N ARG A 65 9.53 0.03 2.60
CA ARG A 65 9.94 1.20 1.82
C ARG A 65 9.17 2.46 2.21
N THR A 66 7.87 2.33 2.45
CA THR A 66 7.03 3.45 2.87
C THR A 66 7.45 3.97 4.24
N ALA A 67 7.74 3.10 5.20
CA ALA A 67 8.24 3.50 6.53
C ALA A 67 9.57 4.26 6.40
N ARG A 68 10.54 3.71 5.68
CA ARG A 68 11.83 4.37 5.41
C ARG A 68 11.69 5.71 4.71
N ALA A 69 10.76 5.81 3.74
CA ALA A 69 10.50 7.04 3.02
C ALA A 69 9.95 8.14 3.95
N ILE A 70 9.04 7.78 4.87
CA ILE A 70 8.51 8.71 5.87
C ILE A 70 9.61 9.17 6.83
N GLU A 71 10.49 8.24 7.25
CA GLU A 71 11.63 8.53 8.13
C GLU A 71 12.79 9.29 7.43
N GLY A 72 12.72 9.48 6.12
CA GLY A 72 13.73 10.18 5.33
C GLY A 72 14.95 9.34 4.92
N ASP A 73 14.93 8.01 5.13
CA ASP A 73 16.01 7.09 4.74
C ASP A 73 15.70 6.34 3.44
N ALA A 74 15.65 7.07 2.32
CA ALA A 74 15.40 6.47 1.00
C ALA A 74 16.63 5.73 0.40
N SER A 75 17.76 5.67 1.11
CA SER A 75 19.07 5.29 0.54
C SER A 75 19.61 3.93 1.00
N GLY A 76 18.88 3.23 1.87
CA GLY A 76 19.28 1.91 2.35
C GLY A 76 19.37 0.87 1.23
N VAL A 77 20.44 0.06 1.24
CA VAL A 77 20.55 -1.13 0.38
C VAL A 77 19.47 -2.12 0.79
N GLU A 78 18.54 -2.45 -0.11
CA GLU A 78 17.55 -3.49 0.14
C GLU A 78 18.27 -4.83 0.37
N PRO A 79 18.08 -5.47 1.54
CA PRO A 79 18.67 -6.78 1.79
C PRO A 79 18.13 -7.80 0.78
N ALA A 80 18.90 -8.87 0.54
CA ALA A 80 18.46 -9.95 -0.35
C ALA A 80 17.10 -10.49 0.11
N ASP A 81 16.08 -10.28 -0.72
CA ASP A 81 14.69 -10.57 -0.37
C ASP A 81 14.43 -12.08 -0.42
N ARG A 82 14.30 -12.67 0.77
CA ARG A 82 13.92 -14.06 0.99
C ARG A 82 12.53 -14.20 1.60
N LEU A 83 11.69 -13.17 1.52
CA LEU A 83 10.34 -13.21 2.11
C LEU A 83 9.51 -14.41 1.58
N HIS A 84 9.72 -14.79 0.32
CA HIS A 84 9.05 -15.93 -0.29
C HIS A 84 9.58 -17.29 0.19
N ASP A 85 10.73 -17.35 0.87
CA ASP A 85 11.29 -18.58 1.45
C ASP A 85 10.87 -18.78 2.92
N LEU A 86 10.29 -17.74 3.54
CA LEU A 86 9.90 -17.78 4.95
C LEU A 86 8.81 -18.83 5.21
N SER A 87 8.76 -19.32 6.45
CA SER A 87 7.58 -20.06 6.93
C SER A 87 6.35 -19.15 6.93
N PRO A 88 5.12 -19.68 6.88
CA PRO A 88 3.90 -18.86 6.99
C PRO A 88 3.89 -17.95 8.23
N ALA A 89 4.36 -18.47 9.37
CA ALA A 89 4.42 -17.73 10.63
C ALA A 89 5.42 -16.57 10.55
N ASP A 90 6.62 -16.83 10.00
CA ASP A 90 7.65 -15.79 9.84
C ASP A 90 7.24 -14.75 8.81
N LEU A 91 6.55 -15.15 7.74
CA LEU A 91 6.03 -14.24 6.73
C LEU A 91 4.96 -13.30 7.32
N LEU A 92 4.05 -13.84 8.14
CA LEU A 92 3.08 -13.03 8.87
C LEU A 92 3.76 -12.09 9.88
N ALA A 93 4.77 -12.58 10.61
CA ALA A 93 5.53 -11.76 11.54
C ALA A 93 6.23 -10.59 10.81
N ALA A 94 6.83 -10.86 9.65
CA ALA A 94 7.44 -9.84 8.81
C ALA A 94 6.42 -8.80 8.32
N LEU A 95 5.26 -9.24 7.81
CA LEU A 95 4.18 -8.32 7.42
C LEU A 95 3.72 -7.47 8.62
N THR A 96 3.53 -8.09 9.79
CA THR A 96 3.09 -7.40 11.01
C THR A 96 4.10 -6.34 11.43
N ALA A 97 5.40 -6.66 11.40
CA ALA A 97 6.46 -5.72 11.72
C ALA A 97 6.48 -4.54 10.74
N ALA A 98 6.45 -4.81 9.43
CA ALA A 98 6.48 -3.78 8.39
C ALA A 98 5.28 -2.82 8.49
N LEU A 99 4.07 -3.35 8.71
CA LEU A 99 2.87 -2.53 8.94
C LEU A 99 2.95 -1.71 10.24
N GLY A 100 3.54 -2.29 11.28
CA GLY A 100 3.81 -1.61 12.54
C GLY A 100 4.76 -0.42 12.35
N SER A 101 5.83 -0.60 11.58
CA SER A 101 6.79 0.46 11.26
C SER A 101 6.14 1.62 10.52
N VAL A 102 5.31 1.35 9.50
CA VAL A 102 4.58 2.43 8.79
C VAL A 102 3.67 3.19 9.74
N LEU A 103 2.91 2.50 10.59
CA LEU A 103 2.03 3.15 11.56
C LEU A 103 2.83 3.97 12.58
N GLY A 104 3.97 3.46 13.04
CA GLY A 104 4.87 4.17 13.95
C GLY A 104 5.43 5.45 13.35
N ALA A 105 5.98 5.36 12.14
CA ALA A 105 6.52 6.51 11.42
C ALA A 105 5.44 7.58 11.17
N LEU A 106 4.22 7.18 10.78
CA LEU A 106 3.11 8.11 10.60
C LEU A 106 2.64 8.75 11.92
N GLN A 107 2.72 8.04 13.04
CA GLN A 107 2.32 8.60 14.34
C GLN A 107 3.14 9.83 14.74
N GLU A 108 4.41 9.92 14.32
CA GLU A 108 5.28 11.07 14.58
C GLU A 108 4.81 12.36 13.88
N HIS A 109 3.98 12.23 12.84
CA HIS A 109 3.40 13.35 12.09
C HIS A 109 1.97 13.72 12.52
N THR A 110 1.45 13.10 13.59
CA THR A 110 0.12 13.44 14.14
C THR A 110 0.13 14.80 14.82
N GLY A 111 -0.96 15.58 14.67
CA GLY A 111 -1.05 16.93 15.24
C GLY A 111 -0.22 18.01 14.51
N ALA A 112 0.57 17.64 13.49
CA ALA A 112 1.19 18.60 12.58
C ALA A 112 0.15 19.12 11.57
N THR A 113 0.10 20.43 11.35
CA THR A 113 -0.78 21.01 10.33
C THR A 113 -0.12 20.96 8.95
N VAL A 114 -0.73 20.26 7.99
CA VAL A 114 -0.22 20.06 6.62
C VAL A 114 0.10 21.37 5.88
N VAL A 115 -0.59 22.46 6.22
CA VAL A 115 -0.40 23.79 5.63
C VAL A 115 0.91 24.46 6.08
N ALA A 116 1.47 24.05 7.24
CA ALA A 116 2.65 24.66 7.84
C ALA A 116 3.93 23.81 7.69
N ASP A 117 3.80 22.52 7.36
CA ASP A 117 4.90 21.58 7.36
C ASP A 117 4.92 20.71 6.08
N PRO A 118 5.91 20.91 5.18
CA PRO A 118 6.04 20.10 3.97
C PRO A 118 6.23 18.61 4.26
N THR A 119 6.85 18.26 5.40
CA THR A 119 7.05 16.85 5.79
C THR A 119 5.73 16.19 6.17
N ALA A 120 4.80 16.92 6.78
CA ALA A 120 3.45 16.42 7.09
C ALA A 120 2.62 16.18 5.81
N ALA A 121 2.79 17.00 4.78
CA ALA A 121 2.14 16.82 3.48
C ALA A 121 2.66 15.58 2.72
N GLU A 122 3.97 15.33 2.80
CA GLU A 122 4.61 14.13 2.26
C GLU A 122 4.17 12.89 3.03
N ALA A 123 4.17 12.92 4.36
CA ALA A 123 3.67 11.84 5.21
C ALA A 123 2.19 11.50 4.91
N ALA A 124 1.34 12.51 4.71
CA ALA A 124 -0.06 12.30 4.30
C ALA A 124 -0.17 11.65 2.90
N THR A 125 0.73 12.00 1.98
CA THR A 125 0.80 11.37 0.65
C THR A 125 1.18 9.89 0.77
N HIS A 126 2.18 9.56 1.58
CA HIS A 126 2.58 8.18 1.88
C HIS A 126 1.48 7.40 2.60
N ALA A 127 0.78 8.01 3.56
CA ALA A 127 -0.34 7.40 4.27
C ALA A 127 -1.49 7.02 3.33
N ARG A 128 -1.84 7.91 2.39
CA ARG A 128 -2.88 7.65 1.38
C ARG A 128 -2.47 6.53 0.44
N GLU A 129 -1.23 6.55 -0.04
CA GLU A 129 -0.71 5.49 -0.91
C GLU A 129 -0.73 4.14 -0.19
N GLN A 130 -0.21 4.09 1.05
CA GLN A 130 -0.24 2.89 1.89
C GLN A 130 -1.66 2.35 2.09
N LEU A 131 -2.66 3.22 2.26
CA LEU A 131 -4.05 2.80 2.40
C LEU A 131 -4.57 2.12 1.13
N ALA A 132 -4.29 2.69 -0.05
CA ALA A 132 -4.63 2.04 -1.32
C ALA A 132 -3.92 0.68 -1.47
N TRP A 133 -2.65 0.61 -1.09
CA TRP A 133 -1.84 -0.59 -1.07
C TRP A 133 -2.44 -1.72 -0.23
N LEU A 134 -2.87 -1.41 0.99
CA LEU A 134 -3.52 -2.36 1.89
C LEU A 134 -4.81 -2.92 1.30
N GLU A 135 -5.69 -2.04 0.80
CA GLU A 135 -6.98 -2.45 0.26
C GLU A 135 -6.82 -3.30 -1.01
N LEU A 136 -5.97 -2.87 -1.95
CA LEU A 136 -5.73 -3.59 -3.19
C LEU A 136 -5.00 -4.92 -2.96
N SER A 137 -4.07 -4.98 -2.00
CA SER A 137 -3.42 -6.24 -1.62
C SER A 137 -4.40 -7.23 -1.00
N HIS A 138 -5.35 -6.75 -0.20
CA HIS A 138 -6.38 -7.61 0.39
C HIS A 138 -7.32 -8.17 -0.69
N VAL A 139 -7.70 -7.35 -1.68
CA VAL A 139 -8.45 -7.81 -2.85
C VAL A 139 -7.64 -8.81 -3.67
N ASP A 140 -6.33 -8.58 -3.83
CA ASP A 140 -5.46 -9.45 -4.63
C ASP A 140 -5.22 -10.82 -3.96
N LEU A 141 -5.27 -10.87 -2.63
CA LEU A 141 -5.26 -12.14 -1.88
C LEU A 141 -6.48 -13.00 -2.18
N ASP A 142 -7.61 -12.43 -2.59
CA ASP A 142 -8.85 -13.17 -2.90
C ASP A 142 -9.29 -14.14 -1.79
N ALA A 143 -9.06 -13.73 -0.53
CA ALA A 143 -9.29 -14.53 0.67
C ALA A 143 -10.64 -14.23 1.33
N GLY A 144 -11.68 -14.03 0.51
CA GLY A 144 -13.01 -13.59 0.97
C GLY A 144 -13.16 -12.07 1.08
N TYR A 145 -12.33 -11.31 0.37
CA TYR A 145 -12.41 -9.86 0.25
C TYR A 145 -12.28 -9.44 -1.22
N ALA A 146 -13.20 -8.61 -1.69
CA ALA A 146 -13.29 -8.17 -3.07
C ALA A 146 -13.43 -6.65 -3.16
N MET A 147 -13.36 -6.11 -4.39
CA MET A 147 -13.43 -4.65 -4.61
C MET A 147 -14.69 -3.99 -4.02
N HIS A 148 -15.81 -4.70 -3.90
CA HIS A 148 -17.05 -4.16 -3.32
C HIS A 148 -17.04 -4.14 -1.78
N ASP A 149 -16.06 -4.79 -1.15
CA ASP A 149 -15.87 -4.81 0.30
C ASP A 149 -14.95 -3.65 0.77
N VAL A 150 -14.30 -2.96 -0.17
CA VAL A 150 -13.44 -1.80 0.13
C VAL A 150 -14.30 -0.69 0.75
N PRO A 151 -13.97 -0.18 1.96
CA PRO A 151 -14.74 0.87 2.59
C PRO A 151 -14.79 2.15 1.77
N ASP A 152 -15.95 2.82 1.76
CA ASP A 152 -16.14 4.10 1.06
C ASP A 152 -15.06 5.13 1.40
N ALA A 153 -14.66 5.20 2.68
CA ALA A 153 -13.63 6.11 3.17
C ALA A 153 -12.25 5.89 2.52
N SER A 154 -11.98 4.69 2.00
CA SER A 154 -10.72 4.31 1.36
C SER A 154 -10.77 4.40 -0.17
N LEU A 155 -11.96 4.60 -0.76
CA LEU A 155 -12.13 4.67 -2.21
C LEU A 155 -11.38 5.85 -2.83
N ASP A 156 -11.28 6.99 -2.14
CA ASP A 156 -10.52 8.14 -2.62
C ASP A 156 -9.02 7.84 -2.75
N ALA A 157 -8.47 7.09 -1.78
CA ALA A 157 -7.08 6.65 -1.81
C ALA A 157 -6.83 5.69 -2.98
N VAL A 158 -7.70 4.70 -3.14
CA VAL A 158 -7.64 3.72 -4.24
C VAL A 158 -7.80 4.40 -5.61
N ALA A 159 -8.75 5.32 -5.74
CA ALA A 159 -8.96 6.07 -6.98
C ALA A 159 -7.76 6.97 -7.32
N ALA A 160 -7.13 7.58 -6.31
CA ALA A 160 -5.91 8.36 -6.51
C ALA A 160 -4.75 7.47 -6.99
N HIS A 161 -4.54 6.32 -6.35
CA HIS A 161 -3.53 5.35 -6.78
C HIS A 161 -3.70 4.94 -8.25
N PHE A 162 -4.93 4.60 -8.68
CA PHE A 162 -5.17 4.26 -10.08
C PHE A 162 -4.93 5.42 -11.06
N ARG A 163 -5.23 6.67 -10.66
CA ARG A 163 -4.91 7.85 -11.48
C ARG A 163 -3.40 8.02 -11.64
N ASP A 164 -2.66 7.89 -10.54
CA ASP A 164 -1.20 8.04 -10.52
C ASP A 164 -0.54 6.92 -11.35
N ALA A 165 -1.00 5.68 -11.19
CA ALA A 165 -0.54 4.54 -11.99
C ALA A 165 -0.79 4.75 -13.48
N ARG A 166 -2.01 5.19 -13.87
CA ARG A 166 -2.35 5.45 -15.27
C ARG A 166 -1.52 6.59 -15.88
N ALA A 167 -1.24 7.63 -15.09
CA ALA A 167 -0.38 8.73 -15.53
C ALA A 167 1.05 8.25 -15.80
N ALA A 168 1.57 7.35 -14.95
CA ALA A 168 2.87 6.71 -15.16
C ALA A 168 2.86 5.75 -16.37
N SER A 169 1.76 5.05 -16.65
CA SER A 169 1.67 4.17 -17.83
C SER A 169 1.63 4.92 -19.17
N ALA A 170 1.10 6.15 -19.17
CA ALA A 170 0.95 6.95 -20.37
C ALA A 170 2.29 7.49 -20.92
N SER A 171 3.40 7.32 -20.19
CA SER A 171 4.75 7.72 -20.61
C SER A 171 5.52 6.64 -21.39
N ASP A 172 4.82 5.80 -22.17
CA ASP A 172 5.36 4.88 -23.19
C ASP A 172 6.06 3.60 -22.69
N ASP A 173 5.65 3.05 -21.54
CA ASP A 173 6.09 1.73 -21.08
C ASP A 173 4.89 0.79 -20.86
N LEU A 174 4.69 -0.19 -21.74
CA LEU A 174 3.51 -1.09 -21.70
C LEU A 174 3.53 -2.04 -20.49
N LEU A 175 4.69 -2.24 -19.85
CA LEU A 175 4.80 -2.91 -18.55
C LEU A 175 4.30 -2.03 -17.40
N ALA A 176 4.25 -0.71 -17.59
CA ALA A 176 3.71 0.27 -16.64
C ALA A 176 2.17 0.32 -16.59
N ALA A 177 1.47 -0.40 -17.49
CA ALA A 177 0.00 -0.35 -17.64
C ALA A 177 -0.80 -1.18 -16.62
N SER A 178 -0.14 -1.93 -15.74
CA SER A 178 -0.79 -2.59 -14.61
C SER A 178 -0.96 -1.60 -13.46
N PRO A 179 -2.09 -1.60 -12.72
CA PRO A 179 -2.14 -0.88 -11.44
C PRO A 179 -1.07 -1.35 -10.46
N PHE A 180 -0.50 -2.53 -10.69
CA PHE A 180 0.62 -3.08 -9.94
C PHE A 180 1.99 -2.85 -10.62
N ALA A 181 2.06 -2.15 -11.74
CA ALA A 181 3.31 -1.97 -12.46
C ALA A 181 4.40 -1.18 -11.72
N PRO A 182 4.07 -0.16 -10.89
CA PRO A 182 5.06 0.50 -10.03
C PRO A 182 5.74 -0.43 -9.01
N LEU A 183 5.30 -1.69 -8.89
CA LEU A 183 5.83 -2.68 -7.93
C LEU A 183 6.72 -3.73 -8.58
N MET A 184 6.76 -3.73 -9.91
CA MET A 184 7.60 -4.60 -10.71
C MET A 184 8.95 -3.93 -10.99
N ALA A 185 9.09 -2.62 -10.69
CA ALA A 185 10.35 -1.91 -10.63
C ALA A 185 11.02 -2.16 -9.27
N GLY A 186 11.52 -3.38 -9.09
CA GLY A 186 12.37 -3.80 -7.97
C GLY A 186 13.45 -4.74 -8.50
#